data_AF-R2R4P9-F1
#
_entry.id   AF-R2R4P9-F1
#
_cell.length_a   1.000
_cell.length_b   1.000
_cell.length_c   1.000
_cell.angle_alpha   90.00
_cell.angle_beta   90.00
_cell.angle_gamma   90.00
#
_symmetry.space_group_name_H-M   'P 1'
#
loop_
_entity.id
_entity.type
_entity.pdbx_description
1 polymer ?
#
loop_
_entity_poly.entity_id
_entity_poly.type
_entity_poly.pdbx_seq_one_letter_code
_entity_poly.pdbx_strand_id
1 'polypeptide(L)'
;MKVRNYKNYTAVYLEEITSKEFKESMKKYTELKECEKYVVIRPTKKAAEAFAQLHSLPLSECKKGDSYRILNLQFTVLKVKQGLVTFSYFNRNGKKETITPFVQNTAPIGGVLIETLFTFETGKLLYS
;
A
#
# COMPACT_ATOMS: atom_id res chain seq x y z
N MET A 1 8.59 -12.88 -5.48
CA MET A 1 8.32 -12.03 -6.65
C MET A 1 8.11 -12.81 -7.95
N LYS A 2 7.00 -12.56 -8.66
CA LYS A 2 6.65 -13.18 -9.96
C LYS A 2 6.41 -12.15 -11.06
N VAL A 3 6.96 -12.34 -12.25
CA VAL A 3 6.68 -11.50 -13.44
C VAL A 3 5.74 -12.23 -14.38
N ARG A 4 4.74 -11.55 -14.93
CA ARG A 4 3.87 -12.10 -15.99
C ARG A 4 3.68 -11.11 -17.13
N ASN A 5 3.82 -11.61 -18.35
CA ASN A 5 3.59 -10.83 -19.56
C ASN A 5 2.16 -11.06 -20.04
N TYR A 6 1.44 -9.98 -20.28
CA TYR A 6 0.13 -9.95 -20.92
C TYR A 6 0.25 -9.29 -22.27
N LYS A 7 -0.79 -9.45 -23.11
CA LYS A 7 -0.82 -8.88 -24.47
C LYS A 7 -0.47 -7.39 -24.53
N ASN A 8 -0.85 -6.61 -23.51
CA ASN A 8 -0.72 -5.15 -23.51
C ASN A 8 0.17 -4.60 -22.39
N TYR A 9 0.62 -5.43 -21.44
CA TYR A 9 1.41 -4.97 -20.29
C TYR A 9 2.13 -6.12 -19.60
N THR A 10 3.17 -5.79 -18.84
CA THR A 10 3.90 -6.71 -17.97
C THR A 10 3.59 -6.38 -16.51
N ALA A 11 3.26 -7.40 -15.72
CA ALA A 11 2.97 -7.26 -14.29
C ALA A 11 4.12 -7.82 -13.45
N VAL A 12 4.64 -7.01 -12.54
CA VAL A 12 5.50 -7.44 -11.43
C VAL A 12 4.61 -7.67 -10.22
N TYR A 13 4.52 -8.91 -9.76
CA TYR A 13 3.68 -9.28 -8.62
C TYR A 13 4.46 -9.26 -7.32
N LEU A 14 3.89 -8.56 -6.33
CA LEU A 14 4.28 -8.67 -4.92
C LEU A 14 3.67 -9.96 -4.36
N GLU A 15 4.52 -10.91 -4.01
CA GLU A 15 4.09 -12.17 -3.39
C GLU A 15 3.94 -12.06 -1.87
N GLU A 16 4.52 -11.00 -1.29
CA GLU A 16 4.39 -10.62 0.11
C GLU A 16 4.26 -9.09 0.23
N ILE A 17 3.68 -8.61 1.33
CA ILE A 17 3.60 -7.17 1.63
C ILE A 17 4.66 -6.84 2.69
N THR A 18 5.89 -6.62 2.23
CA THR A 18 7.05 -6.29 3.08
C THR A 18 7.91 -5.21 2.44
N SER A 19 8.66 -4.46 3.25
CA SER A 19 9.60 -3.44 2.74
C SER A 19 10.65 -4.01 1.79
N LYS A 20 11.05 -5.28 1.98
CA LYS A 20 11.98 -5.99 1.10
C LYS A 20 11.37 -6.22 -0.28
N GLU A 21 10.20 -6.86 -0.35
CA GLU A 21 9.52 -7.16 -1.61
C GLU A 21 9.15 -5.86 -2.37
N PHE A 22 8.80 -4.78 -1.67
CA PHE A 22 8.56 -3.48 -2.30
C PHE A 22 9.81 -2.92 -3.00
N LYS A 23 10.98 -3.00 -2.36
CA LYS A 23 12.23 -2.53 -2.96
C LYS A 23 12.68 -3.42 -4.12
N GLU A 24 12.58 -4.73 -3.96
CA GLU A 24 12.94 -5.70 -5.00
C GLU A 24 12.04 -5.59 -6.24
N SER A 25 10.73 -5.44 -6.04
CA SER A 25 9.78 -5.22 -7.13
C SER A 25 9.99 -3.90 -7.85
N MET A 26 10.34 -2.82 -7.14
CA MET A 26 10.66 -1.54 -7.75
C MET A 26 11.95 -1.59 -8.60
N LYS A 27 12.97 -2.34 -8.13
CA LYS A 27 14.16 -2.62 -8.93
C LYS A 27 13.78 -3.36 -10.21
N LYS A 28 12.95 -4.41 -10.09
CA LYS A 28 12.51 -5.20 -11.25
C LYS A 28 11.65 -4.41 -12.23
N TYR A 29 10.78 -3.55 -11.73
CA TYR A 29 10.00 -2.64 -12.56
C TYR A 29 10.90 -1.71 -13.38
N THR A 30 11.95 -1.15 -12.75
CA THR A 30 12.89 -0.26 -13.43
C THR A 30 13.62 -1.00 -14.55
N GLU A 31 14.13 -2.20 -14.28
CA GLU A 31 14.77 -3.06 -15.30
C GLU A 31 13.83 -3.36 -16.47
N LEU A 32 12.55 -3.65 -16.21
CA LEU A 32 11.61 -3.99 -17.27
C LEU A 32 11.16 -2.77 -18.07
N LYS A 33 11.04 -1.59 -17.44
CA LYS A 33 10.62 -0.35 -18.11
C LYS A 33 11.60 0.14 -19.18
N GLU A 34 12.84 -0.32 -19.17
CA GLU A 34 13.82 -0.05 -20.22
C GLU A 34 13.45 -0.71 -21.56
N CYS A 35 12.77 -1.87 -21.50
CA CYS A 35 12.44 -2.68 -22.68
C CYS A 35 10.93 -2.75 -22.98
N GLU A 36 10.09 -2.57 -21.96
CA GLU A 36 8.64 -2.76 -22.01
C GLU A 36 7.89 -1.43 -21.90
N LYS A 37 6.97 -1.18 -22.83
CA LYS A 37 6.19 0.07 -22.87
C LYS A 37 5.30 0.23 -21.63
N TYR A 38 4.64 -0.86 -21.22
CA TYR A 38 3.68 -0.86 -20.12
C TYR A 38 4.07 -1.92 -19.09
N VAL A 39 4.57 -1.48 -17.94
CA VAL A 39 4.88 -2.33 -16.79
C VAL A 39 4.08 -1.80 -15.62
N VAL A 40 3.52 -2.68 -14.80
CA VAL A 40 2.77 -2.33 -13.59
C VAL A 40 3.24 -3.19 -12.42
N ILE A 41 3.22 -2.63 -11.21
CA ILE A 41 3.43 -3.38 -9.97
C ILE A 41 2.08 -3.58 -9.29
N ARG A 42 1.77 -4.82 -8.89
CA ARG A 42 0.57 -5.11 -8.10
C ARG A 42 0.77 -6.26 -7.12
N PRO A 43 0.10 -6.25 -5.95
CA PRO A 43 0.10 -7.40 -5.08
C PRO A 43 -0.69 -8.56 -5.69
N THR A 44 -0.29 -9.79 -5.35
CA THR A 44 -1.18 -10.93 -5.58
C THR A 44 -2.38 -10.84 -4.63
N LYS A 45 -3.53 -11.41 -5.03
CA LYS A 45 -4.71 -11.52 -4.17
C LYS A 45 -4.36 -12.15 -2.81
N LYS A 46 -3.59 -13.25 -2.84
CA LYS A 46 -3.13 -13.96 -1.64
C LYS A 46 -2.28 -13.08 -0.72
N ALA A 47 -1.34 -12.30 -1.27
CA ALA A 47 -0.51 -11.40 -0.47
C ALA A 47 -1.33 -10.28 0.19
N ALA A 48 -2.24 -9.66 -0.56
CA ALA A 48 -3.11 -8.61 -0.05
C ALA A 48 -4.04 -9.13 1.06
N GLU A 49 -4.65 -10.31 0.86
CA GLU A 49 -5.53 -10.94 1.85
C GLU A 49 -4.78 -11.34 3.12
N ALA A 50 -3.59 -11.95 2.98
CA ALA A 50 -2.77 -12.32 4.14
C ALA A 50 -2.36 -11.08 4.96
N PHE A 51 -1.98 -9.99 4.29
CA PHE A 51 -1.62 -8.74 4.96
C PHE A 51 -2.81 -8.05 5.62
N ALA A 52 -3.97 -8.07 4.96
CA ALA A 52 -5.22 -7.56 5.51
C ALA A 52 -5.64 -8.34 6.77
N GLN A 53 -5.41 -9.66 6.81
CA GLN A 53 -5.65 -10.48 8.00
C GLN A 53 -4.69 -10.17 9.14
N LEU A 54 -3.42 -9.89 8.86
CA LEU A 54 -2.44 -9.51 9.88
C LEU A 54 -2.78 -8.16 10.54
N HIS A 55 -3.40 -7.27 9.78
CA HIS A 55 -3.80 -5.92 10.20
C HIS A 55 -5.32 -5.75 10.05
N SER A 56 -6.06 -6.64 10.70
CA SER A 56 -7.49 -6.89 10.46
C SER A 56 -8.46 -5.89 11.10
N LEU A 57 -7.97 -4.91 11.88
CA LEU A 57 -8.84 -3.92 12.53
C LEU A 57 -9.67 -3.21 11.44
N PRO A 58 -11.01 -3.28 11.49
CA PRO A 58 -11.84 -2.61 10.51
C PRO A 58 -11.83 -1.09 10.75
N LEU A 59 -11.94 -0.30 9.67
CA LEU A 59 -11.98 1.17 9.76
C LEU A 59 -13.10 1.69 10.69
N SER A 60 -14.20 0.97 10.82
CA SER A 60 -15.32 1.30 11.70
C SER A 60 -14.95 1.32 13.19
N GLU A 61 -13.87 0.64 13.58
CA GLU A 61 -13.39 0.59 14.95
C GLU A 61 -12.31 1.64 15.25
N CYS A 62 -11.80 2.34 14.23
CA CYS A 62 -10.83 3.41 14.41
C CYS A 62 -11.43 4.61 15.16
N LYS A 63 -10.66 5.17 16.10
CA LYS A 63 -11.02 6.38 16.84
C LYS A 63 -9.98 7.48 16.59
N LYS A 64 -10.42 8.74 16.69
CA LYS A 64 -9.52 9.89 16.60
C LYS A 64 -8.45 9.80 17.68
N GLY A 65 -7.19 9.93 17.27
CA GLY A 65 -6.02 9.80 18.15
C GLY A 65 -5.37 8.41 18.12
N ASP A 66 -6.06 7.38 17.63
CA ASP A 66 -5.48 6.04 17.48
C ASP A 66 -4.25 6.10 16.59
N SER A 67 -3.24 5.30 16.94
CA SER A 67 -2.01 5.20 16.16
C SER A 67 -1.70 3.74 15.84
N TYR A 68 -1.38 3.49 14.58
CA TYR A 68 -1.06 2.17 14.05
C TYR A 68 0.31 2.21 13.41
N ARG A 69 1.21 1.34 13.86
CA ARG A 69 2.48 1.11 13.18
C ARG A 69 2.32 -0.09 12.26
N ILE A 70 2.48 0.14 10.96
CA ILE A 70 2.42 -0.88 9.94
C ILE A 70 3.72 -0.81 9.14
N LEU A 71 4.47 -1.92 9.11
CA LEU A 71 5.86 -1.93 8.66
C LEU A 71 6.65 -0.82 9.40
N ASN A 72 7.36 0.03 8.64
CA ASN A 72 8.18 1.12 9.19
C ASN A 72 7.43 2.47 9.29
N LEU A 73 6.11 2.49 9.07
CA LEU A 73 5.33 3.72 9.02
C LEU A 73 4.31 3.78 10.14
N GLN A 74 4.28 4.92 10.83
CA GLN A 74 3.26 5.22 11.83
C GLN A 74 2.15 6.07 11.22
N PHE A 75 0.93 5.56 11.31
CA PHE A 75 -0.30 6.25 10.96
C PHE A 75 -1.01 6.69 12.23
N THR A 76 -1.56 7.90 12.23
CA THR A 76 -2.40 8.42 13.31
C THR A 76 -3.74 8.86 12.75
N VAL A 77 -4.84 8.44 13.37
CA VAL A 77 -6.20 8.83 12.96
C VAL A 77 -6.45 10.29 13.35
N LEU A 78 -6.60 11.16 12.36
CA LEU A 78 -6.87 12.58 12.58
C LEU A 78 -8.36 12.87 12.79
N LYS A 79 -9.22 12.20 12.02
CA LYS A 79 -10.68 12.39 12.08
C LYS A 79 -11.39 11.15 11.56
N VAL A 80 -12.59 10.94 12.08
CA VAL A 80 -13.57 9.97 11.59
C VAL A 80 -14.85 10.76 11.30
N LYS A 81 -15.32 10.77 10.05
CA LYS A 81 -16.52 11.51 9.64
C LYS A 81 -17.35 10.65 8.71
N GLN A 82 -18.60 10.37 9.10
CA GLN A 82 -19.56 9.58 8.30
C GLN A 82 -18.97 8.22 7.84
N GLY A 83 -18.25 7.54 8.73
CA GLY A 83 -17.60 6.26 8.42
C GLY A 83 -16.29 6.35 7.63
N LEU A 84 -15.90 7.55 7.15
CA LEU A 84 -14.60 7.77 6.53
C LEU A 84 -13.54 8.10 7.59
N VAL A 85 -12.40 7.42 7.50
CA VAL A 85 -11.26 7.59 8.41
C VAL A 85 -10.16 8.35 7.67
N THR A 86 -9.68 9.44 8.26
CA THR A 86 -8.52 10.17 7.77
C THR A 86 -7.30 9.84 8.63
N PHE A 87 -6.26 9.33 7.99
CA PHE A 87 -4.97 9.07 8.61
C PHE A 87 -3.99 10.20 8.31
N SER A 88 -3.07 10.47 9.22
CA SER A 88 -1.84 11.18 8.94
C SER A 88 -0.62 10.31 9.16
N TYR A 89 0.42 10.56 8.39
CA TYR A 89 1.72 9.91 8.53
C TYR A 89 2.81 10.91 8.12
N PHE A 90 4.07 10.59 8.42
CA PHE A 90 5.21 11.32 7.89
C PHE A 90 5.72 10.59 6.66
N ASN A 91 5.77 11.28 5.51
CA ASN A 91 6.29 10.70 4.28
C ASN A 91 7.82 10.50 4.38
N ARG A 92 8.40 9.91 3.33
CA ARG A 92 9.85 9.64 3.25
C ARG A 92 10.75 10.88 3.39
N ASN A 93 10.22 12.07 3.20
CA ASN A 93 10.93 13.35 3.34
C ASN A 93 10.69 13.99 4.72
N GLY A 94 10.05 13.29 5.66
CA GLY A 94 9.70 13.82 6.98
C GLY A 94 8.56 14.84 6.96
N LYS A 95 7.85 15.00 5.84
CA LYS A 95 6.70 15.90 5.74
C LYS A 95 5.43 15.17 6.16
N LYS A 96 4.63 15.81 7.00
CA LYS A 96 3.31 15.29 7.40
C LYS A 96 2.37 15.32 6.20
N GLU A 97 1.77 14.17 5.90
CA GLU A 97 0.76 13.97 4.87
C GLU A 97 -0.51 13.38 5.49
N THR A 98 -1.62 13.48 4.74
CA THR A 98 -2.92 12.95 5.15
C THR A 98 -3.55 12.18 4.01
N ILE A 99 -4.19 11.05 4.34
CA ILE A 99 -4.95 10.23 3.40
C ILE A 99 -6.34 9.95 3.98
N THR A 100 -7.37 10.04 3.15
CA THR A 100 -8.73 9.61 3.48
C THR A 100 -9.16 8.57 2.46
N PRO A 101 -8.94 7.28 2.74
CA PRO A 101 -9.28 6.21 1.82
C PRO A 101 -10.79 6.17 1.57
N PHE A 102 -11.20 6.11 0.30
CA PHE A 102 -12.60 6.03 -0.08
C PHE A 102 -13.01 4.56 -0.26
N VAL A 103 -13.16 3.86 0.86
CA VAL A 103 -13.48 2.44 0.92
C VAL A 103 -14.58 2.16 1.96
N GLN A 104 -15.15 0.96 1.91
CA GLN A 104 -16.13 0.53 2.92
C GLN A 104 -15.49 0.59 4.32
N ASN A 105 -16.24 1.06 5.32
CA ASN A 105 -15.75 1.16 6.70
C ASN A 105 -15.48 -0.21 7.36
N THR A 106 -15.91 -1.30 6.75
CA THR A 106 -15.56 -2.68 7.17
C THR A 106 -14.21 -3.14 6.65
N ALA A 107 -13.56 -2.37 5.77
CA ALA A 107 -12.26 -2.74 5.23
C ALA A 107 -11.19 -2.76 6.35
N PRO A 108 -10.32 -3.79 6.38
CA PRO A 108 -9.24 -3.88 7.36
C PRO A 108 -8.14 -2.86 7.05
N ILE A 109 -7.61 -2.17 8.08
CA ILE A 109 -6.59 -1.11 7.93
C ILE A 109 -5.39 -1.54 7.09
N GLY A 110 -4.97 -2.82 7.19
CA GLY A 110 -3.87 -3.37 6.40
C GLY A 110 -4.08 -3.23 4.91
N GLY A 111 -5.25 -3.67 4.42
CA GLY A 111 -5.59 -3.64 3.00
C GLY A 111 -5.71 -2.22 2.45
N VAL A 112 -6.19 -1.30 3.28
CA VAL A 112 -6.44 0.10 2.91
C VAL A 112 -5.13 0.90 2.78
N LEU A 113 -4.11 0.57 3.57
CA LEU A 113 -2.88 1.35 3.65
C LEU A 113 -1.72 0.81 2.80
N ILE A 114 -1.91 -0.29 2.06
CA ILE A 114 -0.87 -0.90 1.21
C ILE A 114 -0.26 0.10 0.22
N GLU A 115 -1.09 0.88 -0.46
CA GLU A 115 -0.62 1.86 -1.46
C GLU A 115 0.24 2.96 -0.82
N THR A 116 -0.14 3.42 0.37
CA THR A 116 0.63 4.42 1.11
C THR A 116 1.96 3.86 1.58
N LEU A 117 1.97 2.61 2.08
CA LEU A 117 3.20 1.92 2.47
C LEU A 117 4.15 1.72 1.28
N PHE A 118 3.60 1.29 0.14
CA PHE A 118 4.38 1.12 -1.08
C PHE A 118 4.99 2.45 -1.54
N THR A 119 4.19 3.52 -1.54
CA THR A 119 4.64 4.87 -1.92
C THR A 119 5.70 5.40 -0.96
N PHE A 120 5.55 5.15 0.34
CA PHE A 120 6.55 5.52 1.34
C PHE A 120 7.90 4.83 1.09
N GLU A 121 7.89 3.52 0.87
CA GLU A 121 9.12 2.73 0.69
C GLU A 121 9.80 2.97 -0.66
N THR A 122 9.04 3.21 -1.73
CA THR A 122 9.56 3.25 -3.11
C THR A 122 9.61 4.66 -3.71
N GLY A 123 8.77 5.58 -3.25
CA GLY A 123 8.54 6.88 -3.88
C GLY A 123 7.70 6.82 -5.16
N LYS A 124 7.05 5.68 -5.46
CA LYS A 124 6.18 5.50 -6.63
C LYS A 124 4.79 5.04 -6.18
N LEU A 125 3.78 5.36 -6.98
CA LEU A 125 2.42 4.88 -6.74
C LEU A 125 2.37 3.37 -7.05
N LEU A 126 1.57 2.64 -6.27
CA LEU A 126 1.23 1.28 -6.64
C LEU A 126 0.37 1.33 -7.93
N TYR A 127 0.49 0.31 -8.79
CA TYR A 127 -0.19 0.24 -10.10
C TYR A 127 0.24 1.29 -11.15
N SER A 128 1.31 2.06 -10.92
CA SER A 128 1.90 2.97 -11.93
C SER A 128 2.74 2.26 -12.99
#